data_AF-A0A2H0MJW3-F1
#
_entry.id   AF-A0A2H0MJW3-F1
#
_cell.length_a   1.000
_cell.length_b   1.000
_cell.length_c   1.000
_cell.angle_alpha   90.00
_cell.angle_beta   90.00
_cell.angle_gamma   90.00
#
_symmetry.space_group_name_H-M   'P 1'
#
loop_
_entity.id
_entity.type
_entity.pdbx_description
1 polymer ?
#
loop_
_entity_poly.entity_id
_entity_poly.type
_entity_poly.pdbx_seq_one_letter_code
_entity_poly.pdbx_strand_id
1 'polypeptide(L)'
;LCLGERLLKGERPIKNQAFNFGPQAQVNQSVGTLISELGKFWNGARWETKPAEGENKPESTLLKLNCDKALHSLDWQAALPFEETVRLTGTWYRNYYETGDSPMAEVTRSQIEHYVSHARKLDLPWSR
;
A
#
# COMPACT_ATOMS: atom_id res chain seq x y z
N LEU A 1 -15.53 -2.81 -4.18
CA LEU A 1 -14.94 -3.20 -2.87
C LEU A 1 -15.46 -4.60 -2.52
N CYS A 2 -14.67 -5.66 -2.77
CA CYS A 2 -15.15 -7.06 -2.82
C CYS A 2 -15.70 -7.59 -1.49
N LEU A 3 -15.04 -7.33 -0.35
CA LEU A 3 -15.57 -7.75 0.96
C LEU A 3 -16.93 -7.11 1.25
N GLY A 4 -17.05 -5.79 1.03
CA GLY A 4 -18.31 -5.06 1.24
C GLY A 4 -19.45 -5.58 0.36
N GLU A 5 -19.16 -5.90 -0.91
CA GLU A 5 -20.13 -6.50 -1.83
C GLU A 5 -20.63 -7.86 -1.33
N ARG A 6 -19.72 -8.76 -0.92
CA ARG A 6 -20.09 -10.10 -0.44
C ARG A 6 -20.84 -10.06 0.91
N LEU A 7 -20.47 -9.11 1.78
CA LEU A 7 -21.20 -8.86 3.02
C LEU A 7 -22.62 -8.34 2.73
N LEU A 8 -22.79 -7.45 1.76
CA LEU A 8 -24.09 -6.95 1.32
C LEU A 8 -24.98 -8.09 0.77
N LYS A 9 -24.38 -9.04 0.04
CA LYS A 9 -25.06 -10.26 -0.44
C LYS A 9 -25.39 -11.28 0.67
N GLY A 10 -24.92 -11.06 1.89
CA GLY A 10 -25.20 -11.93 3.03
C GLY A 10 -24.46 -13.27 2.99
N GLU A 11 -23.31 -13.36 2.32
CA GLU A 11 -22.53 -14.59 2.20
C GLU A 11 -22.09 -15.12 3.58
N ARG A 12 -22.72 -16.22 4.03
CA ARG A 12 -22.52 -16.82 5.36
C ARG A 12 -21.06 -17.14 5.70
N PRO A 13 -20.22 -17.68 4.77
CA PRO A 13 -18.82 -17.99 5.08
C PRO A 13 -17.96 -16.77 5.43
N ILE A 14 -18.40 -15.57 5.05
CA ILE A 14 -17.65 -14.31 5.19
C ILE A 14 -18.26 -13.42 6.28
N LYS A 15 -19.56 -13.56 6.54
CA LYS A 15 -20.28 -12.79 7.54
C LYS A 15 -19.69 -13.00 8.94
N ASN A 16 -19.49 -11.90 9.67
CA ASN A 16 -18.95 -11.88 11.05
C ASN A 16 -17.55 -12.50 11.18
N GLN A 17 -16.77 -12.51 10.10
CA GLN A 17 -15.41 -13.02 10.09
C GLN A 17 -14.40 -11.87 10.04
N ALA A 18 -13.28 -12.01 10.75
CA ALA A 18 -12.14 -11.10 10.63
C ALA A 18 -11.29 -11.45 9.39
N PHE A 19 -10.78 -10.42 8.71
CA PHE A 19 -9.89 -10.51 7.56
C PHE A 19 -8.71 -9.53 7.73
N ASN A 20 -7.51 -10.00 7.40
CA ASN A 20 -6.34 -9.13 7.23
C ASN A 20 -6.13 -8.86 5.73
N PHE A 21 -5.75 -7.63 5.42
CA PHE A 21 -5.41 -7.18 4.07
C PHE A 21 -4.00 -6.59 4.12
N GLY A 22 -3.13 -7.07 3.25
CA GLY A 22 -1.73 -6.68 3.25
C GLY A 22 -1.04 -7.14 1.97
N PRO A 23 0.19 -6.64 1.73
CA PRO A 23 0.96 -7.06 0.57
C PRO A 23 1.35 -8.54 0.68
N GLN A 24 1.78 -9.11 -0.44
CA GLN A 24 2.25 -10.48 -0.47
C GLN A 24 3.45 -10.68 0.46
N ALA A 25 3.58 -11.90 0.95
CA ALA A 25 4.58 -12.31 1.91
C ALA A 25 6.03 -11.93 1.55
N GLN A 26 6.34 -11.90 0.25
CA GLN A 26 7.64 -11.56 -0.32
C GLN A 26 7.94 -10.06 -0.40
N VAL A 27 6.93 -9.18 -0.27
CA VAL A 27 7.11 -7.73 -0.37
C VAL A 27 7.48 -7.17 1.01
N ASN A 28 8.69 -7.46 1.47
CA ASN A 28 9.27 -6.83 2.65
C ASN A 28 10.45 -5.98 2.22
N GLN A 29 10.43 -4.70 2.54
CA GLN A 29 11.50 -3.76 2.22
C GLN A 29 12.01 -3.12 3.51
N SER A 30 13.33 -2.90 3.59
CA SER A 30 13.90 -2.19 4.72
C SER A 30 13.52 -0.71 4.67
N VAL A 31 13.51 -0.06 5.84
CA VAL A 31 13.28 1.40 5.93
C VAL A 31 14.30 2.17 5.09
N GLY A 32 15.57 1.75 5.09
CA GLY A 32 16.61 2.36 4.25
C GLY A 32 16.31 2.27 2.75
N THR A 33 15.77 1.13 2.28
CA THR A 33 15.33 0.97 0.89
C THR A 33 14.16 1.90 0.58
N LEU A 34 13.16 1.95 1.46
CA LEU A 34 12.00 2.82 1.32
C LEU A 34 12.40 4.31 1.22
N ILE A 35 13.25 4.79 2.12
CA ILE A 35 13.68 6.20 2.12
C ILE A 35 14.52 6.50 0.87
N SER A 36 15.38 5.57 0.44
CA SER A 36 16.17 5.73 -0.78
C SER A 36 15.29 5.82 -2.03
N GLU A 37 14.26 4.98 -2.15
CA GLU A 37 13.31 5.02 -3.26
C GLU A 37 12.42 6.28 -3.23
N LEU A 38 11.94 6.69 -2.05
CA LEU A 38 11.18 7.94 -1.89
C LEU A 38 12.01 9.17 -2.27
N GLY A 39 13.30 9.17 -1.92
CA GLY A 39 14.23 10.25 -2.21
C GLY A 39 14.35 10.56 -3.71
N LYS A 40 14.10 9.59 -4.60
CA LYS A 40 14.11 9.80 -6.06
C LYS A 40 13.05 10.80 -6.53
N PHE A 41 12.01 11.02 -5.75
CA PHE A 41 10.91 11.93 -6.08
C PHE A 41 11.09 13.34 -5.50
N TRP A 42 12.06 13.57 -4.60
CA TRP A 42 12.41 14.89 -4.08
C TRP A 42 13.81 15.29 -4.48
N ASN A 43 13.90 16.35 -5.30
CA ASN A 43 15.18 16.93 -5.65
C ASN A 43 15.89 17.46 -4.39
N GLY A 44 17.11 16.96 -4.17
CA GLY A 44 17.93 17.36 -3.03
C GLY A 44 17.60 16.66 -1.70
N ALA A 45 16.68 15.69 -1.68
CA ALA A 45 16.44 14.89 -0.48
C ALA A 45 17.71 14.13 -0.08
N ARG A 46 18.05 14.23 1.21
CA ARG A 46 19.15 13.51 1.85
C ARG A 46 18.65 12.91 3.14
N TRP A 47 19.18 11.75 3.47
CA TRP A 47 18.89 11.08 4.72
C TRP A 47 20.18 10.49 5.27
N GLU A 48 20.25 10.38 6.58
CA GLU A 48 21.37 9.81 7.32
C GLU A 48 20.81 8.91 8.42
N THR A 49 21.50 7.80 8.71
CA THR A 49 21.21 6.97 9.88
C THR A 49 22.06 7.45 11.04
N LYS A 50 21.44 7.71 12.19
CA LYS A 50 22.18 7.85 13.44
C LYS A 50 22.41 6.47 14.06
N PRO A 51 23.56 6.22 14.70
CA PRO A 51 23.76 5.03 15.52
C PRO A 51 22.66 4.95 16.58
N ALA A 52 22.13 3.76 16.83
CA ALA A 52 21.10 3.57 17.85
C ALA A 52 21.70 3.81 19.24
N GLU A 53 21.27 4.87 19.93
CA GLU A 53 21.58 5.03 21.36
C GLU A 53 20.70 4.06 22.16
N GLY A 54 21.25 2.90 22.51
CA GLY A 54 20.64 1.93 23.43
C GLY A 54 19.97 0.72 22.78
N GLU A 55 20.77 -0.18 22.20
CA GLU A 55 20.40 -1.49 21.60
C GLU A 55 19.70 -2.50 22.54
N ASN A 56 19.18 -2.08 23.71
CA ASN A 56 18.70 -2.98 24.75
C ASN A 56 17.18 -3.15 24.82
N LYS A 57 16.42 -2.68 23.84
CA LYS A 57 14.98 -2.98 23.73
C LYS A 57 14.77 -4.01 22.63
N PRO A 58 14.29 -5.23 22.95
CA PRO A 58 13.95 -6.20 21.91
C PRO A 58 12.81 -5.62 21.06
N GLU A 59 13.12 -5.24 19.83
CA GLU A 59 12.11 -4.96 18.82
C GLU A 59 11.57 -6.30 18.27
N SER A 60 10.28 -6.33 17.94
CA SER A 60 9.74 -7.46 17.18
C SER A 60 10.44 -7.50 15.82
N THR A 61 11.02 -8.65 15.48
CA THR A 61 11.86 -8.85 14.30
C THR A 61 11.18 -8.47 12.98
N LEU A 62 9.86 -8.70 12.86
CA LEU A 62 8.96 -8.13 11.85
C LEU A 62 7.53 -8.61 12.14
N LEU A 63 6.59 -7.72 12.48
CA LEU A 63 5.18 -8.11 12.55
C LEU A 63 4.61 -8.20 11.13
N LYS A 64 4.13 -9.38 10.76
CA LYS A 64 3.52 -9.63 9.46
C LYS A 64 2.13 -10.21 9.62
N LEU A 65 1.17 -9.66 8.88
CA LEU A 65 -0.19 -10.16 8.84
C LEU A 65 -0.28 -11.38 7.92
N ASN A 66 -0.85 -12.48 8.41
CA ASN A 66 -1.32 -13.56 7.55
C ASN A 66 -2.58 -13.05 6.82
N CYS A 67 -2.49 -12.93 5.50
CA CYS A 67 -3.58 -12.48 4.63
C CYS A 67 -4.18 -13.64 3.79
N ASP A 68 -3.83 -14.89 4.09
CA ASP A 68 -4.24 -16.07 3.35
C ASP A 68 -5.77 -16.18 3.30
N LYS A 69 -6.46 -15.80 4.37
CA LYS A 69 -7.93 -15.83 4.40
C LYS A 69 -8.55 -14.91 3.34
N ALA A 70 -8.01 -13.71 3.16
CA ALA A 70 -8.48 -12.77 2.13
C ALA A 70 -8.18 -13.31 0.72
N LEU A 71 -7.00 -13.90 0.52
CA LEU A 71 -6.66 -14.57 -0.73
C LEU A 71 -7.62 -15.74 -1.03
N HIS A 72 -7.76 -16.71 -0.13
CA HIS A 72 -8.55 -17.91 -0.39
C HIS A 72 -10.06 -17.65 -0.45
N SER A 73 -10.59 -16.73 0.36
CA SER A 73 -12.04 -16.51 0.45
C SER A 73 -12.56 -15.46 -0.53
N LEU A 74 -11.73 -14.46 -0.86
CA LEU A 74 -12.11 -13.31 -1.68
C LEU A 74 -11.37 -13.25 -3.01
N ASP A 75 -10.33 -14.08 -3.20
CA ASP A 75 -9.36 -13.95 -4.29
C ASP A 75 -8.75 -12.54 -4.32
N TRP A 76 -8.50 -12.01 -3.12
CA TRP A 76 -7.96 -10.67 -2.92
C TRP A 76 -6.44 -10.70 -2.81
N GLN A 77 -5.80 -9.77 -3.51
CA GLN A 77 -4.38 -9.47 -3.40
C GLN A 77 -4.13 -7.97 -3.62
N ALA A 78 -3.03 -7.46 -3.04
CA ALA A 78 -2.59 -6.09 -3.28
C ALA A 78 -2.23 -5.88 -4.77
N ALA A 79 -2.69 -4.79 -5.37
CA ALA A 79 -2.49 -4.56 -6.80
C ALA A 79 -1.15 -3.93 -7.16
N LEU A 80 -0.61 -3.06 -6.30
CA LEU A 80 0.57 -2.29 -6.64
C LEU A 80 1.85 -2.99 -6.15
N PRO A 81 2.89 -3.08 -7.00
CA PRO A 81 4.22 -3.41 -6.54
C PRO A 81 4.80 -2.29 -5.66
N PHE A 82 5.89 -2.59 -4.96
CA PHE A 82 6.52 -1.66 -4.03
C PHE A 82 6.94 -0.36 -4.70
N GLU A 83 7.64 -0.46 -5.84
CA GLU A 83 8.18 0.68 -6.58
C GLU A 83 7.06 1.65 -7.01
N GLU A 84 5.94 1.10 -7.47
CA GLU A 84 4.79 1.89 -7.90
C GLU A 84 4.07 2.54 -6.72
N THR A 85 3.98 1.83 -5.59
CA THR A 85 3.46 2.40 -4.34
C THR A 85 4.30 3.60 -3.91
N VAL A 86 5.63 3.45 -3.90
CA VAL A 86 6.56 4.53 -3.55
C VAL A 86 6.44 5.71 -4.51
N ARG A 87 6.33 5.44 -5.83
CA ARG A 87 6.15 6.48 -6.85
C ARG A 87 4.88 7.28 -6.63
N LEU A 88 3.74 6.62 -6.43
CA LEU A 88 2.46 7.29 -6.20
C LEU A 88 2.49 8.11 -4.91
N THR A 89 2.99 7.54 -3.81
CA THR A 89 3.14 8.28 -2.54
C THR A 89 4.05 9.49 -2.68
N GLY A 90 5.23 9.30 -3.28
CA GLY A 90 6.20 10.37 -3.39
C GLY A 90 5.72 11.51 -4.30
N THR A 91 5.21 11.18 -5.48
CA THR A 91 4.67 12.21 -6.39
C THR A 91 3.46 12.95 -5.82
N TRP A 92 2.59 12.28 -5.05
CA TRP A 92 1.43 12.93 -4.42
C TRP A 92 1.87 14.03 -3.44
N TYR A 93 2.75 13.69 -2.50
CA TYR A 93 3.23 14.64 -1.51
C TYR A 93 4.07 15.75 -2.15
N ARG A 94 4.87 15.45 -3.18
CA ARG A 94 5.60 16.47 -3.92
C ARG A 94 4.64 17.49 -4.53
N ASN A 95 3.60 17.03 -5.22
CA ASN A 95 2.59 17.91 -5.82
C ASN A 95 1.91 18.77 -4.75
N TYR A 96 1.55 18.18 -3.61
CA TYR A 96 0.93 18.91 -2.50
C TYR A 96 1.82 20.08 -2.03
N TYR A 97 3.11 19.83 -1.79
CA TYR A 97 4.02 20.86 -1.30
C TYR A 97 4.43 21.88 -2.36
N GLU A 98 4.47 21.51 -3.65
CA GLU A 98 4.85 22.42 -4.74
C GLU A 98 3.68 23.28 -5.23
N THR A 99 2.44 22.80 -5.12
CA THR A 99 1.27 23.43 -5.78
C THR A 99 0.10 23.78 -4.86
N GLY A 100 0.13 23.36 -3.59
CA GLY A 100 -0.93 23.60 -2.61
C GLY A 100 -2.17 22.71 -2.79
N ASP A 101 -3.28 23.06 -2.13
CA ASP A 101 -4.48 22.20 -2.04
C ASP A 101 -5.30 22.12 -3.34
N SER A 102 -5.32 23.19 -4.14
CA SER A 102 -6.26 23.34 -5.25
C SER A 102 -6.19 22.25 -6.34
N PRO A 103 -5.02 21.70 -6.73
CA PRO A 103 -4.93 20.60 -7.69
C PRO A 103 -5.03 19.19 -7.06
N MET A 104 -5.07 19.05 -5.74
CA MET A 104 -4.86 17.73 -5.10
C MET A 104 -6.05 16.78 -5.23
N ALA A 105 -7.26 17.30 -5.40
CA ALA A 105 -8.43 16.48 -5.70
C ALA A 105 -8.29 15.76 -7.06
N GLU A 106 -7.73 16.43 -8.06
CA GLU A 106 -7.50 15.87 -9.39
C GLU A 106 -6.34 14.86 -9.37
N VAL A 107 -5.23 15.18 -8.70
CA VAL A 107 -4.10 14.25 -8.49
C VAL A 107 -4.60 12.96 -7.82
N THR A 108 -5.36 13.09 -6.74
CA THR A 108 -5.91 11.93 -6.00
C THR A 108 -6.83 11.09 -6.89
N ARG A 109 -7.72 11.74 -7.66
CA ARG A 109 -8.61 11.04 -8.59
C ARG A 109 -7.83 10.28 -9.66
N SER A 110 -6.84 10.93 -10.27
CA SER A 110 -5.97 10.30 -11.28
C SER A 110 -5.23 9.08 -10.71
N GLN A 111 -4.74 9.16 -9.47
CA GLN A 111 -4.08 8.02 -8.82
C GLN A 111 -5.05 6.87 -8.49
N ILE A 112 -6.29 7.17 -8.12
CA ILE A 112 -7.35 6.14 -7.94
C ILE A 112 -7.64 5.45 -9.27
N GLU A 113 -7.82 6.20 -10.35
CA GLU A 113 -8.06 5.64 -11.69
C GLU A 113 -6.88 4.79 -12.16
N HIS A 114 -5.65 5.24 -11.91
CA HIS A 114 -4.43 4.49 -12.18
C HIS A 114 -4.42 3.16 -11.40
N TYR A 115 -4.71 3.18 -10.10
CA TYR A 115 -4.80 1.99 -9.25
C TYR A 115 -5.83 0.99 -9.78
N VAL A 116 -7.02 1.46 -10.12
CA VAL A 116 -8.10 0.61 -10.67
C VAL A 116 -7.70 0.05 -12.04
N SER A 117 -7.09 0.84 -12.92
CA SER A 117 -6.57 0.38 -14.21
C SER A 117 -5.51 -0.69 -14.06
N HIS A 118 -4.57 -0.51 -13.12
CA HIS A 118 -3.53 -1.49 -12.83
C HIS A 118 -4.13 -2.81 -12.32
N ALA A 119 -5.07 -2.74 -11.38
CA ALA A 119 -5.77 -3.91 -10.86
C ALA A 119 -6.56 -4.66 -11.95
N ARG A 120 -7.18 -3.94 -12.89
CA ARG A 120 -7.86 -4.55 -14.05
C ARG A 120 -6.90 -5.29 -14.97
N LYS A 121 -5.70 -4.74 -15.21
CA LYS A 121 -4.66 -5.41 -16.01
C LYS A 121 -4.17 -6.71 -15.36
N LEU A 122 -4.21 -6.78 -14.03
CA LEU A 122 -3.92 -7.99 -13.26
C LEU A 122 -5.14 -8.94 -13.12
N ASP A 123 -6.26 -8.63 -13.77
CA ASP A 123 -7.55 -9.33 -13.67
C ASP A 123 -8.00 -9.59 -12.22
N LEU A 124 -7.78 -8.61 -11.33
CA LEU A 124 -8.20 -8.78 -9.94
C LEU A 124 -9.73 -8.79 -9.84
N PRO A 125 -10.34 -9.76 -9.13
CA PRO A 125 -11.80 -9.93 -9.08
C PRO A 125 -12.58 -8.69 -8.64
N TRP A 126 -11.97 -7.87 -7.78
CA TRP A 126 -12.60 -6.68 -7.22
C TRP A 126 -12.54 -5.45 -8.15
N SER A 127 -11.79 -5.53 -9.25
CA SER A 127 -11.48 -4.41 -10.14
C SER A 127 -12.34 -4.35 -11.41
N ARG A 128 -13.16 -5.38 -11.62
CA ARG A 128 -14.10 -5.49 -12.74
C ARG A 128 -15.22 -4.46 -12.64
#